data_AF-A0A5B8SY53-F1
#
_entry.id   AF-A0A5B8SY53-F1
#
_cell.length_a   1.000
_cell.length_b   1.000
_cell.length_c   1.000
_cell.angle_alpha   90.00
_cell.angle_beta   90.00
_cell.angle_gamma   90.00
#
_symmetry.space_group_name_H-M   'P 1'
#
loop_
_entity.id
_entity.type
_entity.pdbx_description
1 polymer ?
#
loop_
_entity_poly.entity_id
_entity_poly.type
_entity_poly.pdbx_seq_one_letter_code
_entity_poly.pdbx_strand_id
1 'polypeptide(L)'
;MHKRNRPLCFLGNLEQETLMTLVRLATLLVGMLVLAGCASSSASRQHYTLATGDIRTAEDTAAAGIGSDFAYTLVLEPIQLANYLNHEGIALQLDDITMTRANDHLWAERLDRQLRHNLKLDLERHLPDTRVITTGSTLDKDAMTLSVDVERFQGRYDGQAIAAGQWQLKRNNTLLGTARFETSSELDSDGYPALVRALGRSWDEFADQLARQIHTLRR
;
A
#
# COMPACT_ATOMS: atom_id res chain seq x y z
N MET A 1 -49.52 -0.06 -87.88
CA MET A 1 -49.98 -0.36 -86.51
C MET A 1 -48.76 -0.55 -85.62
N HIS A 2 -48.64 0.30 -84.60
CA HIS A 2 -47.46 0.49 -83.76
C HIS A 2 -47.67 -0.26 -82.43
N LYS A 3 -46.81 -1.23 -82.08
CA LYS A 3 -46.74 -1.80 -80.72
C LYS A 3 -45.31 -1.61 -80.21
N ARG A 4 -45.14 -0.61 -79.33
CA ARG A 4 -43.91 -0.34 -78.58
C ARG A 4 -43.71 -1.43 -77.53
N ASN A 5 -42.55 -2.08 -77.56
CA ASN A 5 -42.06 -2.93 -76.49
C ASN A 5 -41.20 -2.05 -75.56
N ARG A 6 -41.56 -1.93 -74.28
CA ARG A 6 -40.76 -1.21 -73.26
C ARG A 6 -39.72 -2.18 -72.66
N PRO A 7 -38.47 -1.76 -72.42
CA PRO A 7 -37.43 -2.64 -71.90
C PRO A 7 -37.56 -2.84 -70.38
N LEU A 8 -37.50 -4.11 -69.94
CA LEU A 8 -37.52 -4.58 -68.55
C LEU A 8 -36.18 -4.44 -67.82
N CYS A 9 -35.18 -3.75 -68.38
CA CYS A 9 -33.81 -3.73 -67.84
C CYS A 9 -33.55 -2.71 -66.71
N PHE A 10 -34.53 -1.86 -66.34
CA PHE A 10 -34.27 -0.77 -65.39
C PHE A 10 -34.50 -1.14 -63.91
N LEU A 11 -35.19 -2.25 -63.61
CA LEU A 11 -35.46 -2.66 -62.23
C LEU A 11 -34.26 -3.35 -61.52
N GLY A 12 -33.38 -4.02 -62.27
CA GLY A 12 -32.26 -4.79 -61.69
C GLY A 12 -31.11 -3.94 -61.12
N ASN A 13 -30.84 -2.77 -61.73
CA ASN A 13 -29.78 -1.88 -61.25
C ASN A 13 -30.16 -1.18 -59.93
N LEU A 14 -31.44 -0.91 -59.71
CA LEU A 14 -31.92 -0.26 -58.47
C LEU A 14 -31.81 -1.19 -57.25
N GLU A 15 -32.03 -2.51 -57.44
CA GLU A 15 -31.80 -3.51 -56.38
C GLU A 15 -30.30 -3.74 -56.11
N GLN A 16 -29.45 -3.68 -57.13
CA GLN A 16 -28.00 -3.83 -56.94
C GLN A 16 -27.38 -2.64 -56.18
N GLU A 17 -27.78 -1.41 -56.50
CA GLU A 17 -27.26 -0.22 -55.81
C GLU A 17 -27.73 -0.14 -54.35
N THR A 18 -28.98 -0.53 -54.08
CA THR A 18 -29.52 -0.59 -52.71
C THR A 18 -28.85 -1.71 -51.89
N LEU A 19 -28.59 -2.87 -52.48
CA LEU A 19 -27.85 -3.97 -51.85
C LEU A 19 -26.41 -3.56 -51.52
N MET A 20 -25.70 -2.91 -52.46
CA MET A 20 -24.33 -2.42 -52.24
C MET A 20 -24.26 -1.32 -51.16
N THR A 21 -25.29 -0.47 -51.07
CA THR A 21 -25.38 0.59 -50.06
C THR A 21 -25.66 0.00 -48.66
N LEU A 22 -26.53 -1.01 -48.57
CA LEU A 22 -26.81 -1.75 -47.33
C LEU A 22 -25.59 -2.52 -46.83
N VAL A 23 -24.83 -3.17 -47.72
CA VAL A 23 -23.59 -3.87 -47.35
C VAL A 23 -22.55 -2.89 -46.82
N ARG A 24 -22.38 -1.72 -47.46
CA ARG A 24 -21.47 -0.66 -46.98
C ARG A 24 -21.85 -0.13 -45.60
N LEU A 25 -23.13 0.13 -45.36
CA LEU A 25 -23.67 0.53 -44.06
C LEU A 25 -23.45 -0.55 -42.99
N ALA A 26 -23.68 -1.82 -43.31
CA ALA A 26 -23.44 -2.93 -42.40
C ALA A 26 -21.95 -3.08 -42.04
N THR A 27 -21.04 -2.95 -43.00
CA THR A 27 -19.59 -2.96 -42.73
C THR A 27 -19.14 -1.77 -41.88
N LEU A 28 -19.72 -0.58 -42.08
CA LEU A 28 -19.43 0.60 -41.25
C LEU A 28 -19.91 0.42 -39.80
N LEU A 29 -21.11 -0.15 -39.62
CA LEU A 29 -21.70 -0.44 -38.32
C LEU A 29 -20.88 -1.50 -37.55
N VAL A 30 -20.49 -2.58 -38.22
CA VAL A 30 -19.63 -3.63 -37.63
C VAL A 30 -18.25 -3.07 -37.27
N GLY A 31 -17.68 -2.22 -38.13
CA GLY A 31 -16.43 -1.52 -37.83
C GLY A 31 -16.52 -0.67 -36.56
N MET A 32 -17.58 0.12 -36.41
CA MET A 32 -17.82 0.91 -35.19
C MET A 32 -17.96 0.04 -33.93
N LEU A 33 -18.60 -1.14 -34.05
CA LEU A 33 -18.79 -2.05 -32.92
C LEU A 33 -17.48 -2.70 -32.44
N VAL A 34 -16.54 -2.97 -33.36
CA VAL A 34 -15.22 -3.54 -33.03
C VAL A 34 -14.32 -2.50 -32.32
N LEU A 35 -14.43 -1.21 -32.66
CA LEU A 35 -13.66 -0.16 -31.97
C LEU A 35 -14.15 0.10 -30.53
N ALA A 36 -15.43 -0.10 -30.24
CA ALA A 36 -15.97 0.06 -28.88
C ALA A 36 -15.48 -1.01 -27.89
N GLY A 37 -15.01 -2.17 -28.39
CA GLY A 37 -14.53 -3.28 -27.56
C GLY A 37 -13.09 -3.13 -27.03
N CYS A 38 -12.28 -2.23 -27.59
CA CYS A 38 -10.89 -2.05 -27.16
C CYS A 38 -10.70 -0.98 -26.06
N ALA A 39 -11.75 -0.21 -25.73
CA ALA A 39 -11.67 0.88 -24.76
C ALA A 39 -11.90 0.44 -23.29
N SER A 40 -12.12 -0.86 -23.03
CA SER A 40 -12.53 -1.39 -21.71
C SER A 40 -11.41 -2.00 -20.87
N SER A 41 -10.14 -1.77 -21.19
CA SER A 41 -9.03 -2.07 -20.29
C SER A 41 -8.81 -0.90 -19.32
N SER A 42 -9.70 -0.71 -18.36
CA SER A 42 -9.37 0.08 -17.18
C SER A 42 -8.37 -0.72 -16.36
N ALA A 43 -7.13 -0.24 -16.26
CA ALA A 43 -6.16 -0.79 -15.32
C ALA A 43 -6.81 -0.83 -13.93
N SER A 44 -7.02 -2.02 -13.37
CA SER A 44 -7.67 -2.17 -12.08
C SER A 44 -6.71 -1.71 -11.00
N ARG A 45 -6.97 -0.56 -10.39
CA ARG A 45 -6.21 -0.05 -9.24
C ARG A 45 -6.26 -1.05 -8.09
N GLN A 46 -5.10 -1.44 -7.60
CA GLN A 46 -4.93 -2.40 -6.50
C GLN A 46 -4.55 -1.65 -5.22
N HIS A 47 -5.16 -2.05 -4.11
CA HIS A 47 -4.91 -1.47 -2.79
C HIS A 47 -4.28 -2.51 -1.88
N TYR A 48 -3.25 -2.08 -1.15
CA TYR A 48 -2.40 -2.93 -0.34
C TYR A 48 -2.40 -2.47 1.11
N THR A 49 -2.47 -3.43 2.03
CA THR A 49 -2.20 -3.20 3.45
C THR A 49 -0.90 -3.90 3.82
N LEU A 50 -0.13 -3.31 4.73
CA LEU A 50 0.94 -4.03 5.38
C LEU A 50 0.32 -5.20 6.16
N ALA A 51 0.70 -6.42 5.80
CA ALA A 51 0.39 -7.56 6.65
C ALA A 51 1.18 -7.38 7.94
N THR A 52 0.50 -7.35 9.08
CA THR A 52 1.16 -7.57 10.36
C THR A 52 1.79 -8.96 10.30
N GLY A 53 3.04 -9.10 10.76
CA GLY A 53 3.70 -10.39 10.90
C GLY A 53 2.72 -11.43 11.44
N ASP A 54 2.40 -12.36 10.57
CA ASP A 54 1.42 -13.43 10.70
C ASP A 54 -0.07 -13.07 10.48
N ILE A 55 -0.62 -13.59 9.38
CA ILE A 55 -1.95 -14.23 9.40
C ILE A 55 -1.83 -15.43 10.36
N ARG A 56 -1.66 -15.19 11.65
CA ARG A 56 -1.92 -16.14 12.73
C ARG A 56 -3.21 -15.68 13.34
N THR A 57 -4.15 -16.60 13.22
CA THR A 57 -5.52 -16.61 13.71
C THR A 57 -5.82 -15.50 14.71
N ALA A 58 -6.94 -14.80 14.49
CA ALA A 58 -7.57 -13.85 15.40
C ALA A 58 -7.84 -14.39 16.83
N GLU A 59 -7.37 -15.60 17.17
CA GLU A 59 -7.34 -16.20 18.49
C GLU A 59 -6.18 -15.68 19.37
N ASP A 60 -5.04 -15.25 18.82
CA ASP A 60 -3.92 -14.73 19.64
C ASP A 60 -4.12 -13.28 20.09
N THR A 61 -5.06 -12.54 19.48
CA THR A 61 -5.38 -11.14 19.89
C THR A 61 -6.32 -11.08 21.10
N ALA A 62 -6.91 -12.21 21.52
CA ALA A 62 -7.82 -12.25 22.67
C ALA A 62 -7.11 -12.27 24.04
N ALA A 63 -5.78 -12.39 24.08
CA ALA A 63 -5.01 -12.50 25.32
C ALA A 63 -4.25 -11.23 25.76
N ALA A 64 -4.36 -10.12 25.02
CA ALA A 64 -3.76 -8.85 25.43
C ALA A 64 -4.64 -8.10 26.46
N GLY A 65 -4.59 -8.59 27.70
CA GLY A 65 -4.68 -7.72 28.88
C GLY A 65 -6.05 -7.20 29.30
N ILE A 66 -7.04 -8.08 29.48
CA ILE A 66 -8.07 -7.84 30.50
C ILE A 66 -7.51 -8.39 31.83
N GLY A 67 -6.69 -7.59 32.53
CA GLY A 67 -6.25 -7.88 33.91
C GLY A 67 -4.75 -8.07 34.18
N SER A 68 -3.84 -7.62 33.31
CA SER A 68 -2.39 -7.64 33.58
C SER A 68 -1.92 -6.36 34.26
N ASP A 69 -1.22 -6.49 35.39
CA ASP A 69 -0.54 -5.40 36.09
C ASP A 69 0.68 -4.97 35.25
N PHE A 70 0.54 -3.91 34.46
CA PHE A 70 1.61 -3.41 33.60
C PHE A 70 2.59 -2.58 34.44
N ALA A 71 3.88 -2.93 34.40
CA ALA A 71 4.91 -2.20 35.12
C ALA A 71 5.27 -0.86 34.46
N TYR A 72 5.02 -0.74 33.16
CA TYR A 72 5.37 0.44 32.38
C TYR A 72 4.24 0.86 31.44
N THR A 73 4.13 2.17 31.17
CA THR A 73 3.30 2.73 30.11
C THR A 73 4.18 3.30 29.00
N LEU A 74 3.86 2.98 27.74
CA LEU A 74 4.52 3.52 26.55
C LEU A 74 3.48 4.20 25.65
N VAL A 75 3.60 5.51 25.45
CA VAL A 75 2.84 6.29 24.49
C VAL A 75 3.58 6.28 23.15
N LEU A 76 3.02 5.59 22.17
CA LEU A 76 3.49 5.65 20.78
C LEU A 76 2.85 6.86 20.09
N GLU A 77 3.64 7.86 19.72
CA GLU A 77 3.18 9.05 18.98
C GLU A 77 2.78 8.72 17.53
N PRO A 78 2.09 9.63 16.81
CA PRO A 78 1.92 9.51 15.37
C PRO A 78 3.27 9.32 14.68
N ILE A 79 3.34 8.37 13.73
CA ILE A 79 4.54 8.18 12.91
C ILE A 79 4.64 9.32 11.93
N GLN A 80 5.81 9.96 11.89
CA GLN A 80 6.08 10.99 10.91
C GLN A 80 6.73 10.39 9.68
N LEU A 81 6.26 10.84 8.52
CA LEU A 81 6.75 10.37 7.22
C LEU A 81 7.44 11.50 6.50
N ALA A 82 8.53 11.18 5.80
CA ALA A 82 9.03 12.05 4.75
C ALA A 82 7.91 12.37 3.74
N ASN A 83 7.89 13.60 3.24
CA ASN A 83 6.77 14.10 2.43
C ASN A 83 6.45 13.22 1.21
N TYR A 84 7.45 12.63 0.56
CA TYR A 84 7.24 11.77 -0.61
C TYR A 84 6.59 10.41 -0.28
N LEU A 85 6.62 9.99 0.99
CA LEU A 85 5.92 8.80 1.50
C LEU A 85 4.47 9.11 1.90
N ASN A 86 4.11 10.39 2.07
CA ASN A 86 2.77 10.82 2.47
C ASN A 86 1.80 10.88 1.26
N HIS A 87 1.77 9.78 0.50
CA HIS A 87 0.93 9.61 -0.67
C HIS A 87 0.40 8.18 -0.74
N GLU A 88 -0.66 7.96 -1.51
CA GLU A 88 -1.27 6.64 -1.66
C GLU A 88 -0.39 5.68 -2.48
N GLY A 89 0.34 6.16 -3.49
CA GLY A 89 1.17 5.29 -4.34
C GLY A 89 2.40 4.71 -3.63
N ILE A 90 2.64 3.41 -3.81
CA ILE A 90 3.83 2.73 -3.26
C ILE A 90 5.11 3.32 -3.89
N ALA A 91 6.07 3.67 -3.04
CA ALA A 91 7.32 4.29 -3.45
C ALA A 91 8.34 3.26 -3.96
N LEU A 92 9.05 3.62 -5.02
CA LEU A 92 10.10 2.83 -5.65
C LEU A 92 11.31 3.72 -5.93
N GLN A 93 12.49 3.16 -5.72
CA GLN A 93 13.77 3.75 -6.06
C GLN A 93 14.34 3.03 -7.28
N LEU A 94 14.45 3.73 -8.41
CA LEU A 94 14.84 3.15 -9.70
C LEU A 94 16.37 3.07 -9.87
N ASP A 95 17.11 3.90 -9.17
CA ASP A 95 18.59 3.95 -9.14
C ASP A 95 19.06 4.61 -7.83
N ASP A 96 20.27 5.15 -7.75
CA ASP A 96 20.80 5.79 -6.54
C ASP A 96 20.04 7.06 -6.11
N ILE A 97 19.36 7.76 -7.02
CA ILE A 97 18.74 9.07 -6.76
C ILE A 97 17.30 9.22 -7.25
N THR A 98 16.85 8.36 -8.16
CA THR A 98 15.55 8.47 -8.82
C THR A 98 14.48 7.78 -8.02
N MET A 99 13.53 8.58 -7.53
CA MET A 99 12.33 8.11 -6.84
C MET A 99 11.11 8.21 -7.75
N THR A 100 10.32 7.13 -7.78
CA THR A 100 9.02 7.09 -8.45
C THR A 100 7.96 6.52 -7.51
N ARG A 101 6.70 6.65 -7.89
CA ARG A 101 5.55 6.07 -7.18
C ARG A 101 4.65 5.34 -8.16
N ALA A 102 4.05 4.26 -7.70
CA ALA A 102 3.07 3.54 -8.48
C ALA A 102 1.76 4.34 -8.63
N ASN A 103 1.20 4.34 -9.84
CA ASN A 103 -0.09 5.00 -10.12
C ASN A 103 -1.29 4.09 -9.80
N ASP A 104 -1.13 2.78 -10.00
CA ASP A 104 -2.20 1.79 -9.87
C ASP A 104 -1.98 0.80 -8.71
N HIS A 105 -0.91 0.96 -7.95
CA HIS A 105 -0.62 0.16 -6.75
C HIS A 105 -0.52 1.07 -5.54
N LEU A 106 -1.59 1.11 -4.77
CA LEU A 106 -1.80 2.09 -3.72
C LEU A 106 -1.83 1.44 -2.34
N TRP A 107 -1.49 2.18 -1.31
CA TRP A 107 -1.83 1.85 0.06
C TRP A 107 -3.35 1.94 0.26
N ALA A 108 -3.92 0.95 0.95
CA ALA A 108 -5.35 0.88 1.25
C ALA A 108 -5.77 1.90 2.33
N GLU A 109 -4.84 2.27 3.21
CA GLU A 109 -4.96 3.35 4.20
C GLU A 109 -3.68 4.18 4.19
N ARG A 110 -3.72 5.40 4.74
CA ARG A 110 -2.52 6.22 4.95
C ARG A 110 -1.40 5.42 5.62
N LEU A 111 -0.21 5.44 5.02
CA LEU A 111 0.92 4.62 5.41
C LEU A 111 1.34 4.84 6.87
N ASP A 112 1.30 6.07 7.38
CA ASP A 112 1.64 6.41 8.76
C ASP A 112 0.74 5.68 9.77
N ARG A 113 -0.54 5.51 9.45
CA ARG A 113 -1.48 4.81 10.31
C ARG A 113 -1.22 3.31 10.33
N GLN A 114 -0.92 2.72 9.17
CA GLN A 114 -0.60 1.30 9.06
C GLN A 114 0.68 0.96 9.83
N LEU A 115 1.75 1.73 9.62
CA LEU A 115 3.02 1.54 10.32
C LEU A 115 2.86 1.68 11.84
N ARG A 116 2.08 2.67 12.28
CA ARG A 116 1.85 2.90 13.72
C ARG A 116 1.04 1.77 14.34
N HIS A 117 0.04 1.26 13.62
CA HIS A 117 -0.76 0.15 14.07
C HIS A 117 0.07 -1.12 14.21
N ASN A 118 0.85 -1.49 13.18
CA ASN A 118 1.72 -2.66 13.23
C ASN A 118 2.77 -2.53 14.33
N LEU A 119 3.44 -1.37 14.42
CA LEU A 119 4.43 -1.12 15.47
C LEU A 119 3.84 -1.24 16.88
N LYS A 120 2.61 -0.77 17.09
CA LYS A 120 1.92 -0.97 18.38
C LYS A 120 1.77 -2.46 18.70
N LEU A 121 1.25 -3.25 17.76
CA LEU A 121 1.02 -4.68 17.96
C LEU A 121 2.33 -5.44 18.24
N ASP A 122 3.39 -5.13 17.50
CA ASP A 122 4.69 -5.77 17.71
C ASP A 122 5.32 -5.36 19.04
N LEU A 123 5.22 -4.09 19.45
CA LEU A 123 5.71 -3.65 20.75
C LEU A 123 4.95 -4.31 21.90
N GLU A 124 3.63 -4.48 21.80
CA GLU A 124 2.84 -5.20 22.80
C GLU A 124 3.25 -6.67 22.91
N ARG A 125 3.53 -7.31 21.77
CA ARG A 125 4.00 -8.69 21.72
C ARG A 125 5.39 -8.86 22.36
N HIS A 126 6.30 -7.93 22.10
CA HIS A 126 7.69 -8.01 22.56
C HIS A 126 7.93 -7.43 23.96
N LEU A 127 7.00 -6.61 24.48
CA LEU A 127 7.09 -5.97 25.80
C LEU A 127 5.84 -6.32 26.64
N PRO A 128 5.68 -7.58 27.09
CA PRO A 128 4.46 -8.04 27.77
C PRO A 128 4.19 -7.34 29.12
N ASP A 129 5.20 -6.72 29.72
CA ASP A 129 5.11 -5.92 30.95
C ASP A 129 4.80 -4.44 30.70
N THR A 130 4.58 -4.03 29.45
CA THR A 130 4.40 -2.63 29.04
C THR A 130 3.07 -2.44 28.34
N ARG A 131 2.29 -1.48 28.85
CA ARG A 131 1.06 -1.05 28.20
C ARG A 131 1.38 -0.05 27.09
N VAL A 132 1.16 -0.43 25.83
CA VAL A 132 1.37 0.46 24.68
C VAL A 132 0.07 1.16 24.30
N ILE A 133 0.06 2.49 24.29
CA ILE A 133 -1.11 3.31 23.97
C ILE A 133 -0.79 4.32 22.86
N THR A 134 -1.78 4.60 22.01
CA THR A 134 -1.67 5.57 20.89
C THR A 134 -2.39 6.88 21.14
N THR A 135 -3.09 7.00 22.27
CA THR A 135 -3.70 8.24 22.71
C THR A 135 -2.93 8.70 23.92
N GLY A 136 -2.50 9.96 23.94
CA GLY A 136 -1.79 10.53 25.08
C GLY A 136 -2.63 10.33 26.34
N SER A 137 -2.14 9.51 27.26
CA SER A 137 -2.71 9.43 28.59
C SER A 137 -2.18 10.63 29.34
N THR A 138 -2.99 11.69 29.48
CA THR A 138 -2.67 12.80 30.38
C THR A 138 -2.58 12.38 31.86
N LEU A 139 -2.82 11.09 32.15
CA LEU A 139 -2.98 10.54 33.49
C LEU A 139 -1.70 9.91 34.06
N ASP A 140 -0.70 9.58 33.23
CA ASP A 140 0.52 8.93 33.70
C ASP A 140 1.76 9.79 33.40
N LYS A 141 2.28 10.45 34.45
CA LYS A 141 3.46 11.31 34.33
C LYS A 141 4.72 10.49 34.03
N ASP A 142 4.78 9.25 34.47
CA ASP A 142 5.97 8.40 34.30
C ASP A 142 5.94 7.57 33.00
N ALA A 143 4.90 7.78 32.17
CA ALA A 143 4.82 7.18 30.85
C ALA A 143 6.02 7.57 29.98
N MET A 144 6.55 6.58 29.27
CA MET A 144 7.54 6.81 28.22
C MET A 144 6.82 7.26 26.95
N THR A 145 7.41 8.18 26.20
CA THR A 145 6.91 8.63 24.90
C THR A 145 7.89 8.21 23.81
N LEU A 146 7.39 7.50 22.80
CA LEU A 146 8.13 7.05 21.64
C LEU A 146 7.68 7.84 20.41
N SER A 147 8.63 8.56 19.81
CA SER A 147 8.48 9.25 18.53
C SER A 147 9.30 8.49 17.47
N VAL A 148 8.73 8.31 16.27
CA VAL A 148 9.39 7.62 15.14
C VAL A 148 9.19 8.46 13.88
N ASP A 149 10.31 8.80 13.23
CA ASP A 149 10.34 9.44 11.91
C ASP A 149 10.82 8.40 10.88
N VAL A 150 10.04 8.20 9.82
CA VAL A 150 10.36 7.29 8.72
C VAL A 150 10.76 8.10 7.50
N GLU A 151 12.01 7.96 7.12
CA GLU A 151 12.65 8.68 6.02
C GLU A 151 12.65 7.86 4.73
N ARG A 152 12.70 6.53 4.83
CA ARG A 152 12.66 5.58 3.70
C ARG A 152 11.68 4.46 3.98
N PHE A 153 10.80 4.20 3.00
CA PHE A 153 9.87 3.09 3.02
C PHE A 153 9.49 2.72 1.59
N GLN A 154 10.37 1.98 0.91
CA GLN A 154 10.32 1.82 -0.55
C GLN A 154 10.95 0.52 -1.03
N GLY A 155 10.56 0.09 -2.24
CA GLY A 155 11.32 -0.90 -3.01
C GLY A 155 12.51 -0.26 -3.69
N ARG A 156 13.62 -0.99 -3.83
CA ARG A 156 14.82 -0.58 -4.56
C ARG A 156 15.03 -1.44 -5.80
N TYR A 157 15.77 -0.88 -6.75
CA TYR A 157 16.13 -1.51 -8.02
C TYR A 157 16.91 -2.83 -7.88
N ASP A 158 17.53 -3.09 -6.73
CA ASP A 158 18.28 -4.31 -6.43
C ASP A 158 17.43 -5.42 -5.80
N GLY A 159 16.10 -5.27 -5.80
CA GLY A 159 15.19 -6.27 -5.23
C GLY A 159 15.08 -6.22 -3.71
N GLN A 160 15.49 -5.10 -3.09
CA GLN A 160 15.35 -4.88 -1.65
C GLN A 160 14.15 -4.00 -1.31
N ALA A 161 13.44 -4.34 -0.24
CA ALA A 161 12.50 -3.45 0.44
C ALA A 161 13.20 -2.82 1.65
N ILE A 162 13.17 -1.49 1.76
CA ILE A 162 13.90 -0.76 2.81
C ILE A 162 12.92 -0.01 3.71
N ALA A 163 13.13 -0.10 5.02
CA ALA A 163 12.59 0.82 6.01
C ALA A 163 13.75 1.51 6.74
N ALA A 164 13.78 2.85 6.76
CA ALA A 164 14.82 3.60 7.44
C ALA A 164 14.31 4.91 8.03
N GLY A 165 15.00 5.40 9.05
CA GLY A 165 14.69 6.66 9.71
C GLY A 165 15.34 6.77 11.07
N GLN A 166 14.62 7.36 12.01
CA GLN A 166 15.09 7.57 13.39
C GLN A 166 13.96 7.42 14.40
N TRP A 167 14.33 7.13 15.64
CA TRP A 167 13.41 7.08 16.75
C TRP A 167 13.98 7.81 17.97
N GLN A 168 13.07 8.22 18.85
CA GLN A 168 13.39 8.88 20.10
C GLN A 168 12.48 8.37 21.21
N LEU A 169 13.07 8.01 22.36
CA LEU A 169 12.37 7.61 23.56
C LEU A 169 12.60 8.63 24.67
N LYS A 170 11.52 9.16 25.24
CA LYS A 170 11.55 10.12 26.36
C LYS A 170 10.77 9.59 27.55
N ARG A 171 11.08 10.08 28.75
CA ARG A 171 10.27 9.95 29.97
C ARG A 171 10.33 11.27 30.72
N ASN A 172 9.19 11.84 31.13
CA ASN A 172 9.15 13.14 31.80
C ASN A 172 9.96 14.24 31.06
N ASN A 173 9.83 14.31 29.73
CA ASN A 173 10.57 15.23 28.85
C ASN A 173 12.11 15.06 28.86
N THR A 174 12.63 14.03 29.52
CA THR A 174 14.04 13.63 29.54
C THR A 174 14.28 12.58 28.45
N LEU A 175 15.34 12.77 27.66
CA LEU A 175 15.75 11.82 26.63
C LEU A 175 16.33 10.56 27.27
N LEU A 176 15.69 9.41 27.06
CA LEU A 176 16.24 8.10 27.46
C LEU A 176 17.16 7.54 26.36
N GLY A 177 16.78 7.71 25.09
CA GLY A 177 17.62 7.28 23.98
C GLY A 177 17.08 7.71 22.62
N THR A 178 17.97 7.69 21.63
CA THR A 178 17.65 7.96 20.23
C THR A 178 18.68 7.25 19.34
N ALA A 179 18.23 6.76 18.20
CA ALA A 179 19.10 6.16 17.19
C ALA A 179 18.46 6.23 15.80
N ARG A 180 19.30 6.09 14.77
CA ARG A 180 18.86 5.78 13.41
C ARG A 180 18.63 4.29 13.25
N PHE A 181 17.73 3.92 12.35
CA PHE A 181 17.51 2.55 11.94
C PHE A 181 17.52 2.46 10.41
N GLU A 182 17.99 1.32 9.91
CA GLU A 182 17.83 0.90 8.52
C GLU A 182 17.70 -0.61 8.53
N THR A 183 16.56 -1.11 8.08
CA THR A 183 16.29 -2.53 7.89
C THR A 183 15.97 -2.78 6.42
N SER A 184 16.22 -4.01 5.97
CA SER A 184 16.03 -4.39 4.59
C SER A 184 15.56 -5.82 4.47
N SER A 185 14.65 -6.11 3.54
CA SER A 185 14.24 -7.47 3.22
C SER A 185 14.24 -7.70 1.72
N GLU A 186 14.80 -8.83 1.31
CA GLU A 186 14.80 -9.26 -0.09
C GLU A 186 13.38 -9.62 -0.53
N LEU A 187 13.04 -9.26 -1.77
CA LEU A 187 11.81 -9.68 -2.41
C LEU A 187 11.87 -11.16 -2.74
N ASP A 188 10.88 -11.95 -2.29
CA ASP A 188 10.83 -13.38 -2.58
C ASP A 188 10.41 -13.69 -4.04
N SER A 189 9.79 -12.70 -4.70
CA SER A 189 9.41 -12.74 -6.12
C SER A 189 9.22 -11.33 -6.66
N ASP A 190 9.05 -11.20 -7.96
CA ASP A 190 8.72 -9.92 -8.58
C ASP A 190 7.30 -9.44 -8.21
N GLY A 191 7.09 -8.12 -8.38
CA GLY A 191 5.77 -7.48 -8.31
C GLY A 191 5.42 -6.87 -6.96
N TYR A 192 4.42 -5.98 -6.97
CA TYR A 192 3.97 -5.22 -5.80
C TYR A 192 3.52 -6.07 -4.60
N PRO A 193 2.82 -7.22 -4.77
CA PRO A 193 2.47 -8.06 -3.63
C PRO A 193 3.70 -8.58 -2.86
N ALA A 194 4.77 -8.95 -3.57
CA ALA A 194 6.01 -9.41 -2.93
C ALA A 194 6.75 -8.24 -2.26
N LEU A 195 6.80 -7.08 -2.93
CA LEU A 195 7.36 -5.85 -2.35
C LEU A 195 6.65 -5.47 -1.04
N VAL A 196 5.32 -5.47 -1.00
CA VAL A 196 4.57 -5.08 0.20
C VAL A 196 4.82 -6.05 1.36
N ARG A 197 4.95 -7.35 1.09
CA ARG A 197 5.33 -8.34 2.11
C ARG A 197 6.76 -8.14 2.61
N ALA A 198 7.69 -7.83 1.72
CA ALA A 198 9.07 -7.53 2.09
C ALA A 198 9.17 -6.22 2.91
N LEU A 199 8.39 -5.19 2.56
CA LEU A 199 8.28 -3.96 3.36
C LEU A 199 7.71 -4.24 4.75
N GLY A 200 6.73 -5.13 4.86
CA GLY A 200 6.22 -5.63 6.14
C GLY A 200 7.32 -6.27 6.98
N ARG A 201 8.06 -7.24 6.42
CA ARG A 201 9.19 -7.90 7.11
C ARG A 201 10.27 -6.92 7.57
N SER A 202 10.62 -5.95 6.74
CA SER A 202 11.58 -4.89 7.09
C SER A 202 11.08 -4.07 8.29
N TRP A 203 9.78 -3.76 8.34
CA TRP A 203 9.18 -3.03 9.45
C TRP A 203 9.11 -3.86 10.73
N ASP A 204 8.75 -5.14 10.62
CA ASP A 204 8.73 -6.09 11.75
C ASP A 204 10.13 -6.22 12.36
N GLU A 205 11.17 -6.33 11.53
CA GLU A 205 12.57 -6.37 12.00
C GLU A 205 12.95 -5.09 12.76
N PHE A 206 12.50 -3.92 12.29
CA PHE A 206 12.71 -2.68 13.02
C PHE A 206 11.99 -2.69 14.38
N ALA A 207 10.74 -3.17 14.43
CA ALA A 207 9.97 -3.27 15.67
C ALA A 207 10.68 -4.18 16.70
N ASP A 208 11.23 -5.32 16.25
CA ASP A 208 12.01 -6.24 17.07
C ASP A 208 13.27 -5.57 17.65
N GLN A 209 14.01 -4.85 16.80
CA GLN A 209 15.20 -4.11 17.21
C GLN A 209 14.84 -3.02 18.22
N LEU A 210 13.77 -2.26 17.97
CA LEU A 210 13.30 -1.19 18.84
C LEU A 210 12.84 -1.72 20.20
N ALA A 211 12.10 -2.83 20.24
CA ALA A 211 11.66 -3.43 21.50
C ALA A 211 12.84 -3.81 22.40
N ARG A 212 13.91 -4.38 21.82
CA ARG A 212 15.16 -4.66 22.56
C ARG A 212 15.79 -3.40 23.14
N GLN A 213 15.87 -2.32 22.35
CA GLN A 213 16.40 -1.03 22.82
C GLN A 213 15.56 -0.44 23.95
N ILE A 214 14.23 -0.44 23.82
CA ILE A 214 13.32 0.04 24.87
C ILE A 214 13.49 -0.77 26.16
N HIS A 215 13.61 -2.10 26.06
CA HIS A 215 13.83 -2.96 27.22
C HIS A 215 15.13 -2.60 27.98
N THR A 216 16.20 -2.25 27.26
CA THR A 216 17.46 -1.81 27.88
C THR A 216 17.35 -0.41 28.49
N LEU A 217 16.73 0.54 27.79
CA LEU A 217 16.67 1.95 28.19
C LEU A 217 15.69 2.24 29.33
N ARG A 218 14.72 1.36 29.58
CA ARG A 218 13.71 1.57 30.62
C ARG A 218 14.15 1.10 32.01
N ARG A 219 15.21 0.29 32.10
CA ARG A 219 15.80 -0.20 33.36
C ARG A 219 16.49 0.94 34.11
#